data_AF-A0A256ZKB7-F1
#
_entry.id   AF-A0A256ZKB7-F1
#
_cell.length_a   1.000
_cell.length_b   1.000
_cell.length_c   1.000
_cell.angle_alpha   90.00
_cell.angle_beta   90.00
_cell.angle_gamma   90.00
#
_symmetry.space_group_name_H-M   'P 1'
#
loop_
_entity.id
_entity.type
_entity.pdbx_description
1 polymer ?
#
loop_
_entity_poly.entity_id
_entity_poly.type
_entity_poly.pdbx_seq_one_letter_code
_entity_poly.pdbx_strand_id
1 'polypeptide(L)'
;MKLYETKGTLSRFSLLSQLQKGCGLLNFVGHGLPDAWALGRLDTIWTNDVLDLTNGPKFPVVVTAACSTARFSDRDCIGEDFLLNPDGGAIAYFGCTRVAWMFVSEWAPCGLAGLMDILLTRALSKGPVLLGQAWAEAIENYTATMSVYEPEPTTGYYLDWKTVAEYGTMFGDPTVLFYNATGTYGLAVACLDADGERAIEGVKVELAEASGSVVAEGTSGPDGLVSFNGLSPGVYEIRAYYGAVQVHEAISVFVPRSGLLRLRCSFFDLNVRLLDAGGEPLEGVLLVLGSNSSLQLANTSGPGGLLRLEDLPPLMYSFRAYWDRPFRTEVASGTFNLTYDEQELLVNCTVLDFYIRVVDLWGRPIEGALVAVMTENGTPIGSYRTGPDGRVEIRDMAPGTYRASVSVSLWPEVKREFKVEYNGQVIQVRLARPFSPLELCLLIVFASAALLVFVRRVLHHRTLPHHGQFFHGAPVEPQA
;
A
#
# COMPACT_ATOMS: atom_id res chain seq x y z
N MET A 1 19.47 40.91 22.06
CA MET A 1 20.14 42.15 22.54
C MET A 1 21.49 41.76 23.11
N LYS A 2 22.50 42.65 23.07
CA LYS A 2 23.82 42.38 23.68
C LYS A 2 24.11 43.43 24.75
N LEU A 3 24.33 42.99 25.99
CA LEU A 3 24.64 43.84 27.14
C LEU A 3 26.07 43.55 27.59
N TYR A 4 26.89 44.59 27.78
CA TYR A 4 28.30 44.44 28.11
C TYR A 4 28.71 45.41 29.22
N GLU A 5 29.42 44.92 30.23
CA GLU A 5 29.99 45.73 31.31
C GLU A 5 30.95 46.80 30.75
N THR A 6 31.85 46.40 29.85
CA THR A 6 32.87 47.28 29.26
C THR A 6 32.27 48.42 28.44
N LYS A 7 31.06 48.23 27.90
CA LYS A 7 30.31 49.27 27.18
C LYS A 7 29.33 50.04 28.07
N GLY A 8 29.26 49.72 29.36
CA GLY A 8 28.31 50.32 30.31
C GLY A 8 26.85 50.04 29.98
N THR A 9 26.56 49.03 29.15
CA THR A 9 25.20 48.67 28.77
C THR A 9 24.63 47.54 29.62
N LEU A 10 25.45 46.83 30.38
CA LEU A 10 25.03 45.82 31.35
C LEU A 10 24.85 46.45 32.75
N SER A 11 23.65 46.32 33.28
CA SER A 11 23.26 46.69 34.65
C SER A 11 22.05 45.84 35.07
N ARG A 12 21.78 45.73 36.37
CA ARG A 12 20.62 45.04 36.94
C ARG A 12 19.33 45.51 36.27
N PHE A 13 19.14 46.82 36.17
CA PHE A 13 17.96 47.40 35.51
C PHE A 13 17.85 46.99 34.03
N SER A 14 18.93 47.12 33.27
CA SER A 14 18.90 46.80 31.83
C SER A 14 18.62 45.32 31.57
N LEU A 15 19.22 44.41 32.36
CA LEU A 15 19.03 42.98 32.25
C LEU A 15 17.60 42.57 32.60
N LEU A 16 17.10 42.98 33.78
CA LEU A 16 15.74 42.68 34.21
C LEU A 16 14.70 43.27 33.26
N SER A 17 14.94 44.47 32.71
CA SER A 17 14.07 45.07 31.69
C SER A 17 13.99 44.25 30.40
N GLN A 18 15.08 43.58 29.99
CA GLN A 18 15.05 42.69 28.82
C GLN A 18 14.37 41.36 29.12
N LEU A 19 14.64 40.78 30.29
CA LEU A 19 13.96 39.57 30.75
C LEU A 19 12.44 39.78 30.79
N GLN A 20 11.98 40.91 31.33
CA GLN A 20 10.56 41.28 31.38
C GLN A 20 9.91 41.44 29.99
N LYS A 21 10.69 41.81 28.96
CA LYS A 21 10.17 41.86 27.58
C LYS A 21 9.98 40.45 26.98
N GLY A 22 10.72 39.48 27.49
CA GLY A 22 10.82 38.13 26.96
C GLY A 22 11.92 37.99 25.91
N CYS A 23 12.62 36.85 25.93
CA CYS A 23 13.55 36.43 24.91
C CYS A 23 13.54 34.90 24.79
N GLY A 24 13.91 34.35 23.63
CA GLY A 24 13.96 32.88 23.45
C GLY A 24 15.18 32.24 24.10
N LEU A 25 16.34 32.92 24.03
CA LEU A 25 17.60 32.49 24.61
C LEU A 25 18.26 33.66 25.34
N LEU A 26 18.65 33.43 26.60
CA LEU A 26 19.50 34.30 27.38
C LEU A 26 20.81 33.57 27.66
N ASN A 27 21.93 34.15 27.24
CA ASN A 27 23.25 33.64 27.60
C ASN A 27 23.95 34.65 28.53
N PHE A 28 24.35 34.20 29.72
CA PHE A 28 25.10 34.99 30.70
C PHE A 28 26.50 34.40 30.90
N VAL A 29 27.52 35.24 30.74
CA VAL A 29 28.93 34.87 30.94
C VAL A 29 29.53 35.84 31.94
N GLY A 30 30.02 35.34 33.08
CA GLY A 30 30.52 36.18 34.16
C GLY A 30 30.77 35.42 35.46
N HIS A 31 30.82 36.14 36.57
CA HIS A 31 30.92 35.50 37.88
C HIS A 31 29.54 35.12 38.42
N GLY A 32 29.49 33.98 39.09
CA GLY A 32 28.28 33.45 39.71
C GLY A 32 28.51 33.07 41.17
N LEU A 33 27.45 33.16 41.95
CA LEU A 33 27.28 32.56 43.27
C LEU A 33 26.03 31.66 43.20
N PRO A 34 25.82 30.78 44.20
CA PRO A 34 24.59 30.02 44.26
C PRO A 34 23.32 30.87 44.16
N ASP A 35 23.31 32.09 44.70
CA ASP A 35 22.16 32.99 44.79
C ASP A 35 22.29 34.28 43.96
N ALA A 36 23.30 34.37 43.07
CA ALA A 36 23.58 35.63 42.36
C ALA A 36 24.34 35.50 41.04
N TRP A 37 24.13 36.48 40.15
CA TRP A 37 25.02 36.77 39.02
C TRP A 37 25.68 38.14 39.18
N ALA A 38 27.00 38.19 39.17
CA ALA A 38 27.73 39.46 39.22
C ALA A 38 27.80 40.07 37.81
N LEU A 39 27.25 41.27 37.66
CA LEU A 39 27.15 41.96 36.37
C LEU A 39 28.35 42.88 36.08
N GLY A 40 29.27 42.99 37.03
CA GLY A 40 30.39 43.92 36.98
C GLY A 40 30.04 45.28 37.60
N ARG A 41 31.04 46.18 37.73
CA ARG A 41 30.89 47.52 38.37
C ARG A 41 30.15 47.53 39.73
N LEU A 42 30.31 46.49 40.54
CA LEU A 42 29.60 46.29 41.83
C LEU A 42 28.07 46.13 41.69
N ASP A 43 27.56 45.82 40.50
CA ASP A 43 26.16 45.51 40.24
C ASP A 43 25.95 43.99 40.18
N THR A 44 24.80 43.53 40.64
CA THR A 44 24.52 42.10 40.87
C THR A 44 23.02 41.87 40.82
N ILE A 45 22.59 40.79 40.19
CA ILE A 45 21.23 40.27 40.38
C ILE A 45 21.26 39.13 41.39
N TRP A 46 20.23 39.08 42.24
CA TRP A 46 20.06 38.08 43.28
C TRP A 46 18.81 37.24 43.01
N THR A 47 18.68 36.12 43.71
CA THR A 47 17.44 35.30 43.73
C THR A 47 16.16 36.14 43.83
N ASN A 48 16.09 37.14 44.73
CA ASN A 48 14.90 37.98 44.86
C ASN A 48 14.54 38.74 43.57
N ASP A 49 15.54 39.17 42.78
CA ASP A 49 15.29 39.80 41.49
C ASP A 49 14.65 38.85 40.48
N VAL A 50 15.04 37.58 40.55
CA VAL A 50 14.52 36.51 39.68
C VAL A 50 13.09 36.14 40.11
N LEU A 51 12.83 36.05 41.41
CA LEU A 51 11.51 35.79 41.98
C LEU A 51 10.52 36.95 41.73
N ASP A 52 11.01 38.18 41.60
CA ASP A 52 10.20 39.35 41.23
C ASP A 52 9.91 39.46 39.71
N LEU A 53 10.47 38.56 38.88
CA LEU A 53 10.16 38.55 37.45
C LEU A 53 8.71 38.14 37.20
N THR A 54 8.10 38.78 36.20
CA THR A 54 6.71 38.55 35.81
C THR A 54 6.57 38.37 34.29
N ASN A 55 7.61 37.79 33.67
CA ASN A 55 7.71 37.64 32.22
C ASN A 55 6.91 36.46 31.66
N GLY A 56 6.09 35.76 32.47
CA GLY A 56 5.25 34.67 32.00
C GLY A 56 4.20 35.15 30.95
N PRO A 57 3.93 34.38 29.87
CA PRO A 57 4.50 33.07 29.51
C PRO A 57 5.75 33.16 28.59
N LYS A 58 6.48 34.28 28.58
CA LYS A 58 7.64 34.53 27.71
C LYS A 58 8.95 34.09 28.38
N PHE A 59 9.06 32.80 28.62
CA PHE A 59 10.16 32.21 29.35
C PHE A 59 11.36 31.91 28.42
N PRO A 60 12.55 32.46 28.67
CA PRO A 60 13.77 32.09 27.95
C PRO A 60 14.28 30.70 28.33
N VAL A 61 15.05 30.10 27.44
CA VAL A 61 16.11 29.17 27.82
C VAL A 61 17.29 29.99 28.30
N VAL A 62 17.76 29.74 29.53
CA VAL A 62 18.91 30.43 30.11
C VAL A 62 20.13 29.53 30.04
N VAL A 63 21.24 30.05 29.55
CA VAL A 63 22.55 29.40 29.55
C VAL A 63 23.53 30.26 30.32
N THR A 64 24.32 29.65 31.19
CA THR A 64 25.30 30.38 32.02
C THR A 64 26.67 29.74 32.03
N ALA A 65 27.68 30.57 31.73
CA ALA A 65 29.07 30.30 32.06
C ALA A 65 29.47 31.11 33.29
N ALA A 66 29.05 30.60 34.45
CA ALA A 66 29.24 31.23 35.76
C ALA A 66 29.28 30.18 36.88
N CYS A 67 30.03 30.46 37.94
CA CYS A 67 30.22 29.52 39.04
C CYS A 67 28.92 29.26 39.83
N SER A 68 28.67 27.99 40.14
CA SER A 68 27.70 27.51 41.15
C SER A 68 26.24 27.95 40.98
N THR A 69 25.87 28.47 39.82
CA THR A 69 24.51 28.95 39.53
C THR A 69 23.47 27.84 39.42
N ALA A 70 23.91 26.59 39.28
CA ALA A 70 23.09 25.38 39.29
C ALA A 70 23.49 24.42 40.42
N ARG A 71 23.91 24.94 41.58
CA ARG A 71 24.28 24.14 42.76
C ARG A 71 23.04 23.64 43.49
N PHE A 72 22.44 22.55 43.02
CA PHE A 72 21.24 21.95 43.62
C PHE A 72 21.51 20.88 44.70
N SER A 73 22.78 20.53 44.94
CA SER A 73 23.12 19.36 45.77
C SER A 73 22.89 19.56 47.27
N ASP A 74 22.96 20.80 47.75
CA ASP A 74 23.10 21.11 49.18
C ASP A 74 22.58 22.49 49.60
N ARG A 75 21.99 23.26 48.67
CA ARG A 75 21.25 24.50 48.90
C ARG A 75 20.43 24.84 47.67
N ASP A 76 19.44 25.69 47.83
CA ASP A 76 18.74 26.27 46.69
C ASP A 76 19.66 27.27 45.96
N CYS A 77 19.49 27.35 44.65
CA CYS A 77 20.27 28.22 43.78
C CYS A 77 19.42 29.03 42.80
N ILE A 78 20.01 30.10 42.26
CA ILE A 78 19.38 31.04 41.34
C ILE A 78 18.84 30.34 40.09
N GLY A 79 19.47 29.24 39.64
CA GLY A 79 18.96 28.42 38.55
C GLY A 79 17.62 27.75 38.87
N GLU A 80 17.42 27.30 40.12
CA GLU A 80 16.13 26.76 40.58
C GLU A 80 15.10 27.88 40.68
N ASP A 81 15.47 29.05 41.19
CA ASP A 81 14.56 30.21 41.28
C ASP A 81 14.07 30.67 39.90
N PHE A 82 14.94 30.61 38.88
CA PHE A 82 14.56 30.88 37.49
C PHE A 82 13.50 29.89 36.99
N LEU A 83 13.57 28.61 37.37
CA LEU A 83 12.64 27.59 36.90
C LEU A 83 11.34 27.53 37.72
N LEU A 84 11.42 27.85 39.01
CA LEU A 84 10.33 27.66 39.97
C LEU A 84 9.48 28.92 40.21
N ASN A 85 9.87 30.09 39.69
CA ASN A 85 9.04 31.28 39.76
C ASN A 85 7.70 31.06 38.99
N PRO A 86 6.53 31.13 39.67
CA PRO A 86 5.24 30.88 39.02
C PRO A 86 4.79 31.99 38.05
N ASP A 87 5.29 33.21 38.21
CA ASP A 87 4.87 34.39 37.46
C ASP A 87 5.88 34.79 36.36
N GLY A 88 7.10 34.24 36.39
CA GLY A 88 8.21 34.65 35.54
C GLY A 88 9.35 33.65 35.51
N GLY A 89 10.56 34.11 35.22
CA GLY A 89 11.75 33.25 35.18
C GLY A 89 12.03 32.68 33.78
N ALA A 90 12.30 31.38 33.71
CA ALA A 90 12.83 30.66 32.55
C ALA A 90 12.16 29.28 32.35
N ILE A 91 12.11 28.79 31.12
CA ILE A 91 11.55 27.47 30.80
C ILE A 91 12.56 26.35 31.03
N ALA A 92 13.85 26.71 30.95
CA ALA A 92 14.98 25.85 31.22
C ALA A 92 16.20 26.68 31.61
N TYR A 93 17.08 26.09 32.41
CA TYR A 93 18.29 26.72 32.89
C TYR A 93 19.48 25.77 32.76
N PHE A 94 20.54 26.22 32.10
CA PHE A 94 21.83 25.54 32.03
C PHE A 94 22.85 26.32 32.84
N GLY A 95 23.43 25.66 33.84
CA GLY A 95 24.46 26.29 34.67
C GLY A 95 25.45 25.31 35.25
N CYS A 96 26.34 25.84 36.08
CA CYS A 96 27.40 25.05 36.70
C CYS A 96 27.01 24.64 38.12
N THR A 97 27.16 23.37 38.46
CA THR A 97 26.93 22.88 39.84
C THR A 97 28.01 23.34 40.82
N ARG A 98 29.20 23.65 40.31
CA ARG A 98 30.39 24.10 41.07
C ARG A 98 31.20 25.14 40.27
N VAL A 99 32.51 25.07 40.26
CA VAL A 99 33.37 26.18 39.79
C VAL A 99 33.49 26.12 38.27
N ALA A 100 33.03 27.17 37.60
CA ALA A 100 33.19 27.33 36.17
C ALA A 100 34.57 27.92 35.86
N TRP A 101 35.48 27.11 35.33
CA TRP A 101 36.77 27.60 34.86
C TRP A 101 36.64 28.12 33.43
N MET A 102 37.27 29.25 33.14
CA MET A 102 37.21 29.87 31.82
C MET A 102 38.46 30.71 31.58
N PHE A 103 38.97 30.69 30.34
CA PHE A 103 39.99 31.64 29.93
C PHE A 103 39.41 33.06 29.82
N VAL A 104 40.26 34.06 29.87
CA VAL A 104 39.84 35.47 29.79
C VAL A 104 40.03 36.05 28.39
N SER A 105 39.28 37.10 28.10
CA SER A 105 39.42 37.90 26.87
C SER A 105 39.24 37.05 25.59
N GLU A 106 40.11 37.20 24.60
CA GLU A 106 40.02 36.52 23.29
C GLU A 106 40.16 34.99 23.38
N TRP A 107 40.70 34.48 24.49
CA TRP A 107 40.91 33.06 24.73
C TRP A 107 39.70 32.38 25.38
N ALA A 108 38.71 33.14 25.87
CA ALA A 108 37.52 32.57 26.51
C ALA A 108 36.85 31.46 25.69
N PRO A 109 36.71 31.57 24.35
CA PRO A 109 36.18 30.51 23.48
C PRO A 109 37.02 29.23 23.37
N CYS A 110 38.28 29.22 23.83
CA CYS A 110 39.24 28.19 23.46
C CYS A 110 39.14 26.91 24.30
N GLY A 111 38.47 26.93 25.46
CA GLY A 111 38.32 25.75 26.30
C GLY A 111 37.44 25.99 27.52
N LEU A 112 37.28 24.95 28.32
CA LEU A 112 36.57 24.95 29.60
C LEU A 112 35.12 25.48 29.44
N ALA A 113 34.60 26.19 30.44
CA ALA A 113 33.23 26.70 30.42
C ALA A 113 32.93 27.59 29.21
N GLY A 114 33.92 28.33 28.69
CA GLY A 114 33.73 29.22 27.54
C GLY A 114 33.58 28.48 26.21
N LEU A 115 34.33 27.40 25.97
CA LEU A 115 34.11 26.54 24.82
C LEU A 115 32.80 25.77 24.95
N MET A 116 32.49 25.23 26.13
CA MET A 116 31.25 24.50 26.38
C MET A 116 30.01 25.39 26.14
N ASP A 117 30.04 26.65 26.59
CA ASP A 117 29.00 27.64 26.30
C ASP A 117 28.76 27.83 24.80
N ILE A 118 29.83 27.95 24.02
CA ILE A 118 29.75 28.09 22.57
C ILE A 118 29.18 26.84 21.91
N LEU A 119 29.61 25.65 22.35
CA LEU A 119 29.13 24.39 21.81
C LEU A 119 27.63 24.20 22.09
N LEU A 120 27.17 24.48 23.32
CA LEU A 120 25.77 24.40 23.70
C LEU A 120 24.91 25.42 22.95
N THR A 121 25.31 26.69 22.94
CA THR A 121 24.56 27.73 22.23
C THR A 121 24.55 27.51 20.72
N ARG A 122 25.62 26.93 20.15
CA ARG A 122 25.66 26.49 18.76
C ARG A 122 24.71 25.32 18.52
N ALA A 123 24.68 24.31 19.38
CA ALA A 123 23.75 23.19 19.26
C ALA A 123 22.29 23.67 19.29
N LEU A 124 21.94 24.55 20.25
CA LEU A 124 20.62 25.19 20.32
C LEU A 124 20.28 25.99 19.06
N SER A 125 21.26 26.69 18.47
CA SER A 125 21.03 27.50 17.26
C SER A 125 20.67 26.68 16.02
N LYS A 126 20.90 25.36 16.03
CA LYS A 126 20.52 24.44 14.94
C LYS A 126 19.04 24.05 14.97
N GLY A 127 18.26 24.54 15.94
CA GLY A 127 16.89 24.11 16.18
C GLY A 127 16.00 24.13 14.92
N PRO A 128 14.92 23.31 14.86
CA PRO A 128 14.28 22.61 15.98
C PRO A 128 15.14 21.48 16.58
N VAL A 129 15.40 21.54 17.89
CA VAL A 129 16.22 20.57 18.63
C VAL A 129 15.69 20.42 20.05
N LEU A 130 15.69 19.20 20.61
CA LEU A 130 15.35 19.02 22.02
C LEU A 130 16.46 19.57 22.90
N LEU A 131 16.13 20.22 24.01
CA LEU A 131 17.13 20.80 24.92
C LEU A 131 18.15 19.75 25.41
N GLY A 132 17.69 18.54 25.74
CA GLY A 132 18.58 17.45 26.14
C GLY A 132 19.50 16.98 25.01
N GLN A 133 19.03 17.00 23.75
CA GLN A 133 19.86 16.66 22.59
C GLN A 133 20.94 17.71 22.35
N ALA A 134 20.59 19.00 22.44
CA ALA A 134 21.56 20.08 22.30
C ALA A 134 22.64 20.02 23.39
N TRP A 135 22.24 19.66 24.62
CA TRP A 135 23.16 19.44 25.73
C TRP A 135 24.11 18.26 25.50
N ALA A 136 23.59 17.11 25.09
CA ALA A 136 24.40 15.94 24.76
C ALA A 136 25.39 16.24 23.63
N GLU A 137 24.95 16.90 22.55
CA GLU A 137 25.81 17.28 21.43
C GLU A 137 26.97 18.19 21.87
N ALA A 138 26.72 19.12 22.81
CA ALA A 138 27.75 19.99 23.33
C ALA A 138 28.84 19.21 24.07
N ILE A 139 28.45 18.26 24.93
CA ILE A 139 29.38 17.40 25.67
C ILE A 139 30.17 16.49 24.73
N GLU A 140 29.52 15.88 23.75
CA GLU A 140 30.17 15.03 22.74
C GLU A 140 31.22 15.83 21.96
N ASN A 141 30.87 17.03 21.48
CA ASN A 141 31.81 17.88 20.76
C ASN A 141 32.96 18.37 21.65
N TYR A 142 32.71 18.60 22.94
CA TYR A 142 33.76 19.02 23.87
C TYR A 142 34.75 17.88 24.10
N THR A 143 34.26 16.69 24.43
CA THR A 143 35.10 15.51 24.73
C THR A 143 35.82 14.95 23.50
N ALA A 144 35.32 15.26 22.29
CA ALA A 144 36.03 14.99 21.04
C ALA A 144 37.22 15.92 20.79
N THR A 145 37.24 17.11 21.40
CA THR A 145 38.28 18.13 21.17
C THR A 145 39.25 18.26 22.35
N MET A 146 38.81 17.99 23.58
CA MET A 146 39.59 18.15 24.80
C MET A 146 39.80 16.81 25.52
N SER A 147 41.04 16.55 25.96
CA SER A 147 41.36 15.38 26.78
C SER A 147 40.86 15.59 28.22
N VAL A 148 39.78 14.89 28.60
CA VAL A 148 39.23 14.99 29.96
C VAL A 148 40.02 14.18 30.99
N TYR A 149 40.93 13.31 30.57
CA TYR A 149 41.72 12.47 31.48
C TYR A 149 43.13 13.00 31.72
N GLU A 150 43.41 14.23 31.29
CA GLU A 150 44.69 14.89 31.51
C GLU A 150 44.53 16.01 32.54
N PRO A 151 45.35 16.03 33.61
CA PRO A 151 45.35 17.15 34.54
C PRO A 151 46.00 18.37 33.88
N GLU A 152 45.45 19.55 34.14
CA GLU A 152 46.01 20.80 33.64
C GLU A 152 47.40 21.03 34.31
N PRO A 153 48.46 21.35 33.54
CA PRO A 153 49.83 21.30 34.03
C PRO A 153 50.15 22.25 35.20
N THR A 154 49.49 23.40 35.30
CA THR A 154 49.80 24.42 36.31
C THR A 154 49.08 24.18 37.64
N THR A 155 47.86 23.66 37.60
CA THR A 155 46.99 23.45 38.75
C THR A 155 46.95 22.01 39.23
N GLY A 156 47.29 21.05 38.36
CA GLY A 156 47.17 19.61 38.61
C GLY A 156 45.73 19.10 38.67
N TYR A 157 44.74 19.94 38.39
CA TYR A 157 43.33 19.55 38.37
C TYR A 157 42.90 19.07 36.99
N TYR A 158 41.97 18.12 36.95
CA TYR A 158 41.29 17.68 35.73
C TYR A 158 40.20 18.70 35.34
N LEU A 159 40.61 19.88 34.86
CA LEU A 159 39.70 21.01 34.58
C LEU A 159 38.71 20.69 33.46
N ASP A 160 39.13 19.97 32.43
CA ASP A 160 38.26 19.54 31.33
C ASP A 160 37.22 18.51 31.78
N TRP A 161 37.62 17.54 32.60
CA TRP A 161 36.67 16.61 33.25
C TRP A 161 35.66 17.37 34.10
N LYS A 162 36.12 18.30 34.94
CA LYS A 162 35.24 19.13 35.76
C LYS A 162 34.30 19.96 34.90
N THR A 163 34.75 20.49 33.77
CA THR A 163 33.87 21.22 32.85
C THR A 163 32.75 20.33 32.37
N VAL A 164 33.04 19.10 31.91
CA VAL A 164 31.99 18.16 31.45
C VAL A 164 31.06 17.72 32.59
N ALA A 165 31.61 17.49 33.79
CA ALA A 165 30.85 17.00 34.94
C ALA A 165 30.01 18.10 35.65
N GLU A 166 30.48 19.35 35.63
CA GLU A 166 29.89 20.45 36.38
C GLU A 166 29.09 21.41 35.50
N TYR A 167 29.52 21.68 34.25
CA TYR A 167 28.88 22.62 33.33
C TYR A 167 27.66 22.01 32.64
N GLY A 168 26.67 22.85 32.36
CA GLY A 168 25.53 22.47 31.53
C GLY A 168 24.54 21.57 32.28
N THR A 169 24.60 21.54 33.61
CA THR A 169 23.53 20.94 34.41
C THR A 169 22.23 21.63 34.02
N MET A 170 21.31 20.84 33.48
CA MET A 170 20.04 21.32 33.00
C MET A 170 19.00 21.22 34.11
N PHE A 171 18.37 22.34 34.43
CA PHE A 171 17.08 22.36 35.10
C PHE A 171 15.98 22.59 34.07
N GLY A 172 14.91 21.82 34.18
CA GLY A 172 13.77 21.85 33.27
C GLY A 172 13.56 20.50 32.58
N ASP A 173 12.66 20.48 31.60
CA ASP A 173 12.32 19.27 30.85
C ASP A 173 13.25 19.12 29.62
N PRO A 174 14.08 18.07 29.54
CA PRO A 174 14.99 17.86 28.41
C PRO A 174 14.27 17.62 27.08
N THR A 175 12.96 17.34 27.10
CA THR A 175 12.12 17.13 25.91
C THR A 175 11.49 18.42 25.38
N VAL A 176 11.76 19.58 25.99
CA VAL A 176 11.37 20.87 25.44
C VAL A 176 12.07 21.07 24.09
N LEU A 177 11.27 21.35 23.06
CA LEU A 177 11.77 21.65 21.72
C LEU A 177 12.17 23.12 21.63
N PHE A 178 13.43 23.38 21.36
CA PHE A 178 13.96 24.72 21.13
C PHE A 178 14.10 25.00 19.63
N TYR A 179 13.62 26.15 19.19
CA TYR A 179 13.67 26.59 17.80
C TYR A 179 13.73 28.11 17.70
N ASN A 180 14.25 28.62 16.58
CA ASN A 180 14.32 30.05 16.29
C ASN A 180 13.45 30.39 15.08
N ALA A 181 12.13 30.43 15.29
CA ALA A 181 11.15 30.78 14.28
C ALA A 181 10.10 31.71 14.87
N THR A 182 9.73 32.76 14.13
CA THR A 182 8.77 33.78 14.56
C THR A 182 7.87 34.16 13.39
N GLY A 183 6.63 34.53 13.68
CA GLY A 183 5.64 34.87 12.66
C GLY A 183 4.78 33.67 12.30
N THR A 184 4.23 33.67 11.09
CA THR A 184 3.39 32.58 10.60
C THR A 184 3.97 31.99 9.32
N TYR A 185 3.66 30.72 9.09
CA TYR A 185 4.22 29.93 8.01
C TYR A 185 3.14 29.16 7.26
N GLY A 186 3.49 28.76 6.03
CA GLY A 186 2.68 27.84 5.25
C GLY A 186 3.19 26.41 5.35
N LEU A 187 2.29 25.46 5.13
CA LEU A 187 2.61 24.06 4.95
C LEU A 187 1.90 23.55 3.71
N ALA A 188 2.67 23.11 2.71
CA ALA A 188 2.15 22.40 1.55
C ALA A 188 2.33 20.89 1.74
N VAL A 189 1.27 20.15 1.46
CA VAL A 189 1.19 18.69 1.57
C VAL A 189 0.76 18.12 0.23
N ALA A 190 1.46 17.11 -0.26
CA ALA A 190 1.09 16.30 -1.41
C ALA A 190 0.64 14.93 -0.91
N CYS A 191 -0.58 14.56 -1.27
CA CYS A 191 -1.15 13.25 -1.05
C CYS A 191 -0.89 12.43 -2.30
N LEU A 192 -0.08 11.38 -2.15
CA LEU A 192 0.27 10.46 -3.22
C LEU A 192 -0.31 9.08 -2.91
N ASP A 193 -0.36 8.19 -3.90
CA ASP A 193 -0.61 6.76 -3.75
C ASP A 193 0.49 6.06 -2.90
N ALA A 194 0.34 4.74 -2.74
CA ALA A 194 1.20 3.96 -1.86
C ALA A 194 2.66 3.89 -2.33
N ASP A 195 2.91 3.87 -3.65
CA ASP A 195 4.25 3.87 -4.24
C ASP A 195 4.81 5.30 -4.42
N GLY A 196 3.93 6.30 -4.46
CA GLY A 196 4.25 7.72 -4.57
C GLY A 196 4.36 8.21 -6.02
N GLU A 197 3.84 7.47 -6.99
CA GLU A 197 3.87 7.80 -8.41
C GLU A 197 2.74 8.75 -8.82
N ARG A 198 1.56 8.64 -8.22
CA ARG A 198 0.37 9.41 -8.60
C ARG A 198 -0.13 10.29 -7.48
N ALA A 199 -0.72 11.40 -7.88
CA ALA A 199 -1.37 12.34 -6.97
C ALA A 199 -2.82 11.94 -6.71
N ILE A 200 -3.23 11.92 -5.45
CA ILE A 200 -4.57 11.48 -5.05
C ILE A 200 -5.43 12.67 -4.66
N GLU A 201 -6.53 12.85 -5.39
CA GLU A 201 -7.58 13.83 -5.11
C GLU A 201 -8.53 13.36 -3.99
N GLY A 202 -9.06 14.30 -3.22
CA GLY A 202 -10.13 14.02 -2.24
C GLY A 202 -9.65 13.51 -0.89
N VAL A 203 -8.34 13.51 -0.61
CA VAL A 203 -7.79 13.17 0.70
C VAL A 203 -7.96 14.36 1.63
N LYS A 204 -8.73 14.19 2.70
CA LYS A 204 -8.85 15.15 3.80
C LYS A 204 -7.61 15.06 4.69
N VAL A 205 -6.86 16.15 4.79
CA VAL A 205 -5.70 16.31 5.66
C VAL A 205 -6.09 17.21 6.83
N GLU A 206 -5.89 16.72 8.04
CA GLU A 206 -6.09 17.46 9.29
C GLU A 206 -4.74 17.75 9.95
N LEU A 207 -4.57 18.98 10.42
CA LEU A 207 -3.46 19.41 11.26
C LEU A 207 -3.96 19.59 12.69
N ALA A 208 -3.42 18.82 13.62
CA ALA A 208 -3.70 18.93 15.04
C ALA A 208 -2.47 19.40 15.82
N GLU A 209 -2.68 20.20 16.86
CA GLU A 209 -1.64 20.53 17.83
C GLU A 209 -1.39 19.35 18.80
N ALA A 210 -0.31 19.42 19.59
CA ALA A 210 0.00 18.42 20.61
C ALA A 210 -1.13 18.18 21.64
N SER A 211 -2.06 19.14 21.79
CA SER A 211 -3.26 19.00 22.62
C SER A 211 -4.33 18.07 22.02
N GLY A 212 -4.18 17.67 20.75
CA GLY A 212 -5.17 16.92 19.97
C GLY A 212 -6.22 17.79 19.28
N SER A 213 -6.18 19.11 19.48
CA SER A 213 -7.09 20.06 18.82
C SER A 213 -6.73 20.24 17.34
N VAL A 214 -7.68 20.02 16.43
CA VAL A 214 -7.52 20.31 15.01
C VAL A 214 -7.54 21.82 14.80
N VAL A 215 -6.45 22.35 14.24
CA VAL A 215 -6.27 23.79 13.98
C VAL A 215 -6.48 24.17 12.52
N ALA A 216 -6.34 23.21 11.62
CA ALA A 216 -6.62 23.39 10.20
C ALA A 216 -6.96 22.06 9.54
N GLU A 217 -7.80 22.12 8.51
CA GLU A 217 -8.09 20.99 7.65
C GLU A 217 -8.21 21.45 6.20
N GLY A 218 -7.95 20.55 5.27
CA GLY A 218 -8.06 20.80 3.84
C GLY A 218 -8.17 19.49 3.07
N THR A 219 -8.70 19.54 1.86
CA THR A 219 -8.87 18.35 1.00
C THR A 219 -7.99 18.51 -0.24
N SER A 220 -7.30 17.44 -0.64
CA SER A 220 -6.41 17.47 -1.79
C SER A 220 -7.20 17.71 -3.09
N GLY A 221 -6.67 18.58 -3.94
CA GLY A 221 -7.21 18.84 -5.28
C GLY A 221 -6.80 17.77 -6.30
N PRO A 222 -7.10 17.97 -7.60
CA PRO A 222 -6.71 17.06 -8.69
C PRO A 222 -5.21 16.84 -8.86
N ASP A 223 -4.39 17.76 -8.33
CA ASP A 223 -2.93 17.68 -8.29
C ASP A 223 -2.41 17.01 -7.00
N GLY A 224 -3.30 16.49 -6.15
CA GLY A 224 -2.99 15.89 -4.86
C GLY A 224 -2.52 16.87 -3.80
N LEU A 225 -2.58 18.19 -4.05
CA LEU A 225 -2.01 19.18 -3.14
C LEU A 225 -3.04 19.75 -2.15
N VAL A 226 -2.59 19.97 -0.92
CA VAL A 226 -3.27 20.74 0.13
C VAL A 226 -2.30 21.78 0.66
N SER A 227 -2.74 23.02 0.84
CA SER A 227 -1.92 24.09 1.39
C SER A 227 -2.58 24.75 2.58
N PHE A 228 -1.82 24.87 3.66
CA PHE A 228 -2.18 25.56 4.89
C PHE A 228 -1.36 26.83 5.01
N ASN A 229 -1.95 27.90 5.53
CA ASN A 229 -1.29 29.19 5.74
C ASN A 229 -1.59 29.70 7.14
N GLY A 230 -0.76 30.61 7.65
CA GLY A 230 -1.02 31.24 8.93
C GLY A 230 -0.67 30.36 10.14
N LEU A 231 0.10 29.29 9.95
CA LEU A 231 0.48 28.36 11.03
C LEU A 231 1.57 28.98 11.90
N SER A 232 1.40 28.87 13.22
CA SER A 232 2.44 29.23 14.17
C SER A 232 3.59 28.21 14.13
N PRO A 233 4.82 28.58 14.48
CA PRO A 233 5.89 27.61 14.64
C PRO A 233 5.57 26.59 15.72
N GLY A 234 5.75 25.32 15.42
CA GLY A 234 5.45 24.23 16.33
C GLY A 234 5.39 22.88 15.65
N VAL A 235 5.21 21.84 16.46
CA VAL A 235 4.98 20.48 15.98
C VAL A 235 3.48 20.27 15.83
N TYR A 236 3.08 19.84 14.63
CA TYR A 236 1.72 19.47 14.29
C TYR A 236 1.65 17.97 14.01
N GLU A 237 0.61 17.31 14.51
CA GLU A 237 0.24 15.98 14.08
C GLU A 237 -0.62 16.08 12.83
N ILE A 238 -0.27 15.31 11.81
CA ILE A 238 -0.94 15.27 10.52
C ILE A 238 -1.67 13.95 10.40
N ARG A 239 -2.96 14.02 10.09
CA ARG A 239 -3.82 12.86 9.86
C ARG A 239 -4.44 12.98 8.49
N ALA A 240 -4.49 11.88 7.73
CA ALA A 240 -5.06 11.87 6.38
C ALA A 240 -6.17 10.83 6.25
N TYR A 241 -7.30 11.24 5.68
CA TYR A 241 -8.52 10.46 5.56
C TYR A 241 -9.10 10.53 4.15
N TYR A 242 -9.71 9.43 3.69
CA TYR A 242 -10.57 9.40 2.52
C TYR A 242 -11.97 8.93 2.95
N GLY A 243 -12.95 9.84 2.90
CA GLY A 243 -14.23 9.64 3.57
C GLY A 243 -14.03 9.41 5.07
N ALA A 244 -14.43 8.25 5.59
CA ALA A 244 -14.25 7.87 6.99
C ALA A 244 -13.01 6.99 7.25
N VAL A 245 -12.23 6.67 6.21
CA VAL A 245 -11.10 5.74 6.31
C VAL A 245 -9.80 6.52 6.43
N GLN A 246 -8.99 6.16 7.43
CA GLN A 246 -7.64 6.69 7.55
C GLN A 246 -6.75 6.07 6.47
N VAL A 247 -6.18 6.93 5.62
CA VAL A 247 -5.34 6.52 4.48
C VAL A 247 -3.87 6.79 4.71
N HIS A 248 -3.48 7.36 5.85
CA HIS A 248 -2.08 7.51 6.24
C HIS A 248 -1.97 7.45 7.76
N GLU A 249 -0.93 6.80 8.29
CA GLU A 249 -0.64 6.82 9.73
C GLU A 249 -0.39 8.25 10.21
N ALA A 250 -0.76 8.57 11.45
CA ALA A 250 -0.53 9.92 11.96
C ALA A 250 0.98 10.20 12.07
N ILE A 251 1.43 11.36 11.59
CA ILE A 251 2.84 11.76 11.68
C ILE A 251 2.98 13.13 12.33
N SER A 252 4.05 13.34 13.10
CA SER A 252 4.39 14.65 13.65
C SER A 252 5.35 15.40 12.75
N VAL A 253 5.06 16.67 12.48
CA VAL A 253 5.85 17.53 11.59
C VAL A 253 6.05 18.89 12.24
N PHE A 254 7.30 19.35 12.29
CA PHE A 254 7.61 20.72 12.71
C PHE A 254 7.37 21.70 11.54
N VAL A 255 6.69 22.80 11.85
CA VAL A 255 6.52 23.98 11.00
C VAL A 255 7.26 25.13 11.68
N PRO A 256 8.06 25.96 10.98
CA PRO A 256 8.32 25.91 9.54
C PRO A 256 9.19 24.75 9.09
N ARG A 257 8.97 24.34 7.85
CA ARG A 257 9.86 23.42 7.12
C ARG A 257 10.00 23.87 5.67
N SER A 258 11.12 23.49 5.06
CA SER A 258 11.34 23.70 3.63
C SER A 258 10.71 22.60 2.81
N GLY A 259 10.12 22.98 1.67
CA GLY A 259 9.65 22.04 0.66
C GLY A 259 8.31 21.39 0.96
N LEU A 260 7.90 20.54 0.02
CA LEU A 260 6.62 19.85 0.02
C LEU A 260 6.65 18.65 0.97
N LEU A 261 5.65 18.54 1.86
CA LEU A 261 5.44 17.30 2.62
C LEU A 261 4.79 16.29 1.68
N ARG A 262 5.31 15.07 1.59
CA ARG A 262 4.69 14.01 0.79
C ARG A 262 4.13 12.96 1.75
N LEU A 263 2.83 12.70 1.64
CA LEU A 263 2.15 11.61 2.32
C LEU A 263 1.91 10.51 1.29
N ARG A 264 2.36 9.29 1.60
CA ARG A 264 2.07 8.09 0.79
C ARG A 264 0.81 7.45 1.35
N CYS A 265 -0.32 7.82 0.77
CA CYS A 265 -1.62 7.36 1.23
C CYS A 265 -1.85 5.93 0.74
N SER A 266 -2.56 5.13 1.54
CA SER A 266 -2.90 3.73 1.28
C SER A 266 -3.96 3.56 0.17
N PHE A 267 -3.70 4.15 -1.00
CA PHE A 267 -4.39 3.87 -2.25
C PHE A 267 -3.57 2.83 -2.99
N PHE A 268 -4.23 1.75 -3.39
CA PHE A 268 -3.57 0.53 -3.82
C PHE A 268 -4.05 0.08 -5.19
N ASP A 269 -3.14 -0.54 -5.93
CA ASP A 269 -3.45 -1.16 -7.20
C ASP A 269 -3.86 -2.62 -7.01
N LEU A 270 -4.96 -3.02 -7.65
CA LEU A 270 -5.49 -4.38 -7.63
C LEU A 270 -5.31 -5.04 -9.00
N ASN A 271 -4.59 -6.17 -9.01
CA ASN A 271 -4.40 -7.03 -10.17
C ASN A 271 -5.33 -8.25 -10.07
N VAL A 272 -6.38 -8.28 -10.88
CA VAL A 272 -7.33 -9.39 -10.93
C VAL A 272 -7.00 -10.33 -12.08
N ARG A 273 -6.95 -11.63 -11.79
CA ARG A 273 -6.87 -12.70 -12.78
C ARG A 273 -8.16 -13.53 -12.74
N LEU A 274 -8.86 -13.61 -13.87
CA LEU A 274 -10.10 -14.35 -14.00
C LEU A 274 -9.87 -15.61 -14.83
N LEU A 275 -10.20 -16.75 -14.26
CA LEU A 275 -10.06 -18.06 -14.89
C LEU A 275 -11.42 -18.74 -15.01
N ASP A 276 -11.56 -19.62 -15.99
CA ASP A 276 -12.70 -20.52 -16.09
C ASP A 276 -12.60 -21.68 -15.07
N ALA A 277 -13.55 -22.60 -15.12
CA ALA A 277 -13.54 -23.77 -14.25
C ALA A 277 -12.45 -24.81 -14.63
N GLY A 278 -11.82 -24.67 -15.80
CA GLY A 278 -10.65 -25.43 -16.24
C GLY A 278 -9.30 -24.82 -15.86
N GLY A 279 -9.28 -23.58 -15.37
CA GLY A 279 -8.06 -22.82 -15.11
C GLY A 279 -7.51 -22.05 -16.32
N GLU A 280 -8.24 -22.01 -17.44
CA GLU A 280 -7.92 -21.20 -18.62
C GLU A 280 -8.28 -19.72 -18.36
N PRO A 281 -7.48 -18.75 -18.83
CA PRO A 281 -7.79 -17.35 -18.61
C PRO A 281 -8.99 -16.87 -19.44
N LEU A 282 -9.91 -16.14 -18.79
CA LEU A 282 -11.16 -15.68 -19.41
C LEU A 282 -11.12 -14.19 -19.79
N GLU A 283 -11.12 -13.91 -21.08
CA GLU A 283 -11.30 -12.57 -21.62
C GLU A 283 -12.79 -12.21 -21.78
N GLY A 284 -13.18 -11.01 -21.37
CA GLY A 284 -14.54 -10.50 -21.57
C GLY A 284 -15.51 -10.69 -20.39
N VAL A 285 -15.02 -11.17 -19.24
CA VAL A 285 -15.79 -11.19 -17.99
C VAL A 285 -15.95 -9.76 -17.48
N LEU A 286 -17.20 -9.34 -17.20
CA LEU A 286 -17.49 -8.06 -16.54
C LEU A 286 -17.38 -8.23 -15.03
N LEU A 287 -16.35 -7.64 -14.42
CA LEU A 287 -16.19 -7.58 -12.97
C LEU A 287 -16.80 -6.28 -12.44
N VAL A 288 -17.75 -6.42 -11.52
CA VAL A 288 -18.35 -5.30 -10.78
C VAL A 288 -17.83 -5.35 -9.35
N LEU A 289 -17.08 -4.33 -8.94
CA LEU A 289 -16.69 -4.11 -7.56
C LEU A 289 -17.64 -3.15 -6.88
N GLY A 290 -17.96 -3.41 -5.62
CA GLY A 290 -18.71 -2.51 -4.75
C GLY A 290 -18.11 -2.43 -3.37
N SER A 291 -18.15 -1.25 -2.76
CA SER A 291 -17.79 -1.04 -1.34
C SER A 291 -18.99 -0.50 -0.55
N ASN A 292 -18.85 -0.45 0.78
CA ASN A 292 -19.82 0.20 1.66
C ASN A 292 -19.89 1.73 1.47
N SER A 293 -18.90 2.34 0.82
CA SER A 293 -18.78 3.80 0.63
C SER A 293 -19.44 4.31 -0.64
N SER A 294 -20.44 3.60 -1.20
CA SER A 294 -21.11 3.86 -2.48
C SER A 294 -20.23 3.78 -3.74
N LEU A 295 -18.95 3.39 -3.62
CA LEU A 295 -18.08 3.15 -4.76
C LEU A 295 -18.57 1.92 -5.53
N GLN A 296 -18.83 2.09 -6.82
CA GLN A 296 -19.04 1.00 -7.77
C GLN A 296 -18.13 1.18 -8.97
N LEU A 297 -17.36 0.14 -9.27
CA LEU A 297 -16.48 0.07 -10.44
C LEU A 297 -16.92 -1.12 -11.27
N ALA A 298 -16.91 -0.97 -12.59
CA ALA A 298 -17.33 -2.01 -13.51
C ALA A 298 -16.37 -2.03 -14.70
N ASN A 299 -15.57 -3.09 -14.78
CA ASN A 299 -14.54 -3.23 -15.80
C ASN A 299 -14.58 -4.63 -16.39
N THR A 300 -14.20 -4.73 -17.66
CA THR A 300 -14.15 -6.00 -18.38
C THR A 300 -12.71 -6.50 -18.43
N SER A 301 -12.51 -7.78 -18.16
CA SER A 301 -11.21 -8.45 -18.30
C SER A 301 -10.70 -8.45 -19.73
N GLY A 302 -9.42 -8.12 -19.89
CA GLY A 302 -8.72 -8.10 -21.17
C GLY A 302 -8.10 -9.45 -21.54
N PRO A 303 -7.18 -9.45 -22.54
CA PRO A 303 -6.45 -10.64 -22.96
C PRO A 303 -5.74 -11.32 -21.78
N GLY A 304 -5.76 -12.65 -21.76
CA GLY A 304 -5.17 -13.43 -20.66
C GLY A 304 -5.95 -13.35 -19.35
N GLY A 305 -7.21 -12.88 -19.38
CA GLY A 305 -8.09 -12.82 -18.22
C GLY A 305 -7.64 -11.83 -17.15
N LEU A 306 -6.90 -10.80 -17.55
CA LEU A 306 -6.31 -9.82 -16.63
C LEU A 306 -7.16 -8.54 -16.56
N LEU A 307 -7.21 -7.96 -15.37
CA LEU A 307 -7.79 -6.65 -15.10
C LEU A 307 -6.93 -5.95 -14.05
N ARG A 308 -6.54 -4.70 -14.30
CA ARG A 308 -5.89 -3.84 -13.32
C ARG A 308 -6.84 -2.69 -12.95
N LEU A 309 -6.96 -2.44 -11.65
CA LEU A 309 -7.70 -1.31 -11.10
C LEU A 309 -6.75 -0.53 -10.20
N GLU A 310 -6.59 0.76 -10.49
CA GLU A 310 -5.58 1.59 -9.85
C GLU A 310 -6.20 2.53 -8.81
N ASP A 311 -5.37 2.98 -7.88
CA ASP A 311 -5.72 4.01 -6.89
C ASP A 311 -6.99 3.67 -6.08
N LEU A 312 -7.13 2.43 -5.63
CA LEU A 312 -8.30 2.01 -4.86
C LEU A 312 -8.08 2.26 -3.36
N PRO A 313 -9.05 2.89 -2.66
CA PRO A 313 -8.99 3.03 -1.21
C PRO A 313 -8.87 1.68 -0.47
N PRO A 314 -8.30 1.65 0.74
CA PRO A 314 -8.01 0.41 1.46
C PRO A 314 -9.26 -0.11 2.19
N LEU A 315 -10.22 -0.59 1.42
CA LEU A 315 -11.54 -1.00 1.88
C LEU A 315 -11.74 -2.51 1.80
N MET A 316 -12.83 -2.97 2.43
CA MET A 316 -13.44 -4.25 2.11
C MET A 316 -14.31 -4.09 0.85
N TYR A 317 -13.98 -4.85 -0.18
CA TYR A 317 -14.70 -4.88 -1.45
C TYR A 317 -15.55 -6.14 -1.55
N SER A 318 -16.74 -5.98 -2.13
CA SER A 318 -17.52 -7.07 -2.70
C SER A 318 -17.32 -7.08 -4.21
N PHE A 319 -17.28 -8.27 -4.82
CA PHE A 319 -17.22 -8.40 -6.26
C PHE A 319 -18.30 -9.33 -6.79
N ARG A 320 -18.76 -9.04 -8.01
CA ARG A 320 -19.61 -9.92 -8.83
C ARG A 320 -19.05 -9.95 -10.24
N ALA A 321 -18.76 -11.14 -10.75
CA ALA A 321 -18.27 -11.38 -12.09
C ALA A 321 -19.42 -11.91 -12.96
N TYR A 322 -19.64 -11.26 -14.10
CA TYR A 322 -20.67 -11.62 -15.06
C TYR A 322 -20.06 -12.08 -16.37
N TRP A 323 -20.58 -13.20 -16.88
CA TRP A 323 -20.30 -13.70 -18.22
C TRP A 323 -21.50 -13.41 -19.11
N ASP A 324 -21.29 -12.65 -20.20
CA ASP A 324 -22.39 -12.20 -21.06
C ASP A 324 -22.64 -13.14 -22.27
N ARG A 325 -21.98 -14.31 -22.33
CA ARG A 325 -22.09 -15.26 -23.44
C ARG A 325 -22.69 -16.60 -22.96
N PRO A 326 -23.80 -17.08 -23.55
CA PRO A 326 -24.65 -16.42 -24.54
C PRO A 326 -25.62 -15.39 -23.95
N PHE A 327 -25.72 -15.30 -22.62
CA PHE A 327 -26.51 -14.31 -21.88
C PHE A 327 -25.84 -13.99 -20.55
N ARG A 328 -26.17 -12.83 -19.98
CA ARG A 328 -25.64 -12.38 -18.69
C ARG A 328 -25.92 -13.39 -17.58
N THR A 329 -24.85 -13.98 -17.05
CA THR A 329 -24.87 -14.94 -15.96
C THR A 329 -23.84 -14.53 -14.91
N GLU A 330 -24.21 -14.50 -13.64
CA GLU A 330 -23.23 -14.36 -12.55
C GLU A 330 -22.43 -15.66 -12.45
N VAL A 331 -21.11 -15.56 -12.63
CA VAL A 331 -20.20 -16.72 -12.69
C VAL A 331 -19.23 -16.76 -11.51
N ALA A 332 -19.09 -15.68 -10.76
CA ALA A 332 -18.41 -15.67 -9.47
C ALA A 332 -18.86 -14.48 -8.64
N SER A 333 -18.81 -14.60 -7.32
CA SER A 333 -18.96 -13.48 -6.39
C SER A 333 -18.24 -13.77 -5.09
N GLY A 334 -17.92 -12.71 -4.36
CA GLY A 334 -17.18 -12.82 -3.11
C GLY A 334 -16.83 -11.47 -2.50
N THR A 335 -15.97 -11.50 -1.48
CA THR A 335 -15.42 -10.32 -0.83
C THR A 335 -13.93 -10.47 -0.59
N PHE A 336 -13.22 -9.35 -0.51
CA PHE A 336 -11.80 -9.31 -0.13
C PHE A 336 -11.47 -7.96 0.54
N ASN A 337 -10.40 -7.93 1.32
CA ASN A 337 -9.83 -6.68 1.84
C ASN A 337 -8.67 -6.27 0.95
N LEU A 338 -8.66 -5.01 0.52
CA LEU A 338 -7.51 -4.43 -0.16
C LEU A 338 -6.57 -3.83 0.89
N THR A 339 -5.36 -4.40 1.02
CA THR A 339 -4.49 -4.13 2.18
C THR A 339 -3.06 -3.74 1.83
N TYR A 340 -2.63 -4.01 0.60
CA TYR A 340 -1.31 -3.66 0.10
C TYR A 340 -1.40 -3.31 -1.38
N ASP A 341 -0.38 -2.60 -1.85
CA ASP A 341 -0.25 -2.19 -3.24
C ASP A 341 0.12 -3.38 -4.15
N GLU A 342 -0.30 -3.35 -5.42
CA GLU A 342 -0.12 -4.46 -6.37
C GLU A 342 -0.80 -5.79 -5.94
N GLN A 343 -1.85 -5.71 -5.13
CA GLN A 343 -2.51 -6.89 -4.59
C GLN A 343 -3.13 -7.76 -5.69
N GLU A 344 -2.84 -9.06 -5.65
CA GLU A 344 -3.39 -10.02 -6.60
C GLU A 344 -4.71 -10.63 -6.10
N LEU A 345 -5.70 -10.72 -7.00
CA LEU A 345 -6.97 -11.41 -6.76
C LEU A 345 -7.23 -12.43 -7.86
N LEU A 346 -7.28 -13.71 -7.48
CA LEU A 346 -7.69 -14.79 -8.38
C LEU A 346 -9.21 -15.03 -8.27
N VAL A 347 -9.92 -14.92 -9.39
CA VAL A 347 -11.36 -15.19 -9.48
C VAL A 347 -11.59 -16.39 -10.38
N ASN A 348 -12.03 -17.51 -9.79
CA ASN A 348 -12.43 -18.69 -10.53
C ASN A 348 -13.92 -18.57 -10.89
N CYS A 349 -14.20 -18.38 -12.18
CA CYS A 349 -15.53 -18.26 -12.72
C CYS A 349 -16.10 -19.64 -13.04
N THR A 350 -17.39 -19.85 -12.77
CA THR A 350 -18.13 -21.04 -13.21
C THR A 350 -18.48 -20.96 -14.69
N VAL A 351 -17.49 -20.68 -15.53
CA VAL A 351 -17.56 -20.81 -16.98
C VAL A 351 -16.96 -22.15 -17.34
N LEU A 352 -17.65 -22.91 -18.18
CA LEU A 352 -17.44 -24.34 -18.36
C LEU A 352 -17.15 -24.66 -19.82
N ASP A 353 -16.21 -25.56 -20.00
CA ASP A 353 -16.02 -26.28 -21.25
C ASP A 353 -16.77 -27.60 -21.18
N PHE A 354 -17.41 -28.01 -22.29
CA PHE A 354 -18.06 -29.31 -22.38
C PHE A 354 -17.87 -29.94 -23.75
N TYR A 355 -18.04 -31.25 -23.79
CA TYR A 355 -17.85 -32.03 -25.01
C TYR A 355 -19.17 -32.65 -25.46
N ILE A 356 -19.46 -32.59 -26.76
CA ILE A 356 -20.50 -33.42 -27.37
C ILE A 356 -19.82 -34.59 -28.08
N ARG A 357 -20.16 -35.82 -27.67
CA ARG A 357 -19.65 -37.05 -28.30
C ARG A 357 -20.73 -37.71 -29.13
N VAL A 358 -20.54 -37.77 -30.44
CA VAL A 358 -21.48 -38.39 -31.38
C VAL A 358 -21.04 -39.82 -31.67
N VAL A 359 -21.95 -40.77 -31.43
CA VAL A 359 -21.72 -42.20 -31.66
C VAL A 359 -22.83 -42.83 -32.49
N ASP A 360 -22.50 -43.91 -33.19
CA ASP A 360 -23.48 -44.72 -33.91
C ASP A 360 -24.24 -45.69 -32.98
N LEU A 361 -25.08 -46.54 -33.57
CA LEU A 361 -25.92 -47.48 -32.82
C LEU A 361 -25.08 -48.45 -31.96
N TRP A 362 -23.85 -48.73 -32.36
CA TRP A 362 -22.93 -49.64 -31.67
C TRP A 362 -21.95 -48.91 -30.75
N GLY A 363 -22.09 -47.59 -30.60
CA GLY A 363 -21.20 -46.78 -29.76
C GLY A 363 -19.88 -46.40 -30.43
N ARG A 364 -19.71 -46.63 -31.73
CA ARG A 364 -18.52 -46.22 -32.47
C ARG A 364 -18.58 -44.71 -32.74
N PRO A 365 -17.46 -43.98 -32.64
CA PRO A 365 -17.44 -42.54 -32.89
C PRO A 365 -17.79 -42.21 -34.34
N ILE A 366 -18.50 -41.10 -34.54
CA ILE A 366 -18.81 -40.60 -35.88
C ILE A 366 -18.02 -39.32 -36.12
N GLU A 367 -17.06 -39.37 -37.05
CA GLU A 367 -16.31 -38.22 -37.55
C GLU A 367 -17.12 -37.41 -38.58
N GLY A 368 -16.92 -36.09 -38.58
CA GLY A 368 -17.49 -35.16 -39.55
C GLY A 368 -18.98 -34.84 -39.36
N ALA A 369 -19.61 -35.33 -38.29
CA ALA A 369 -20.98 -35.01 -37.94
C ALA A 369 -21.11 -33.51 -37.65
N LEU A 370 -22.12 -32.85 -38.23
CA LEU A 370 -22.40 -31.44 -37.96
C LEU A 370 -23.19 -31.33 -36.65
N VAL A 371 -22.63 -30.62 -35.67
CA VAL A 371 -23.21 -30.38 -34.36
C VAL A 371 -23.51 -28.89 -34.23
N ALA A 372 -24.78 -28.51 -34.33
CA ALA A 372 -25.25 -27.16 -34.08
C ALA A 372 -25.75 -27.04 -32.65
N VAL A 373 -25.15 -26.14 -31.87
CA VAL A 373 -25.49 -25.91 -30.46
C VAL A 373 -26.23 -24.59 -30.32
N MET A 374 -27.31 -24.59 -29.54
CA MET A 374 -28.15 -23.42 -29.28
C MET A 374 -28.59 -23.40 -27.81
N THR A 375 -28.95 -22.22 -27.32
CA THR A 375 -29.56 -22.06 -26.00
C THR A 375 -30.94 -22.73 -25.94
N GLU A 376 -31.48 -22.91 -24.75
CA GLU A 376 -32.87 -23.36 -24.55
C GLU A 376 -33.89 -22.53 -25.34
N ASN A 377 -33.67 -21.21 -25.42
CA ASN A 377 -34.51 -20.26 -26.15
C ASN A 377 -34.28 -20.25 -27.68
N GLY A 378 -33.37 -21.09 -28.18
CA GLY A 378 -33.09 -21.23 -29.61
C GLY A 378 -32.05 -20.28 -30.18
N THR A 379 -31.36 -19.48 -29.34
CA THR A 379 -30.25 -18.62 -29.79
C THR A 379 -29.08 -19.51 -30.24
N PRO A 380 -28.60 -19.40 -31.49
CA PRO A 380 -27.45 -20.19 -31.95
C PRO A 380 -26.18 -19.80 -31.18
N ILE A 381 -25.45 -20.80 -30.68
CA ILE A 381 -24.13 -20.62 -30.05
C ILE A 381 -23.05 -20.86 -31.10
N GLY A 382 -23.18 -21.92 -31.88
CA GLY A 382 -22.21 -22.27 -32.91
C GLY A 382 -22.59 -23.54 -33.66
N SER A 383 -21.84 -23.83 -34.72
CA SER A 383 -21.93 -25.07 -35.47
C SER A 383 -20.55 -25.63 -35.70
N TYR A 384 -20.38 -26.89 -35.37
CA TYR A 384 -19.09 -27.55 -35.30
C TYR A 384 -19.10 -28.89 -36.02
N ARG A 385 -17.93 -29.46 -36.29
CA ARG A 385 -17.80 -30.81 -36.82
C ARG A 385 -17.07 -31.70 -35.84
N THR A 386 -17.54 -32.93 -35.67
CA THR A 386 -16.86 -33.91 -34.83
C THR A 386 -15.53 -34.34 -35.43
N GLY A 387 -14.51 -34.51 -34.58
CA GLY A 387 -13.23 -35.08 -34.95
C GLY A 387 -13.24 -36.61 -35.08
N PRO A 388 -12.07 -37.24 -35.29
CA PRO A 388 -11.94 -38.70 -35.46
C PRO A 388 -12.43 -39.53 -34.25
N ASP A 389 -12.39 -38.97 -33.05
CA ASP A 389 -12.90 -39.59 -31.82
C ASP A 389 -14.41 -39.34 -31.60
N GLY A 390 -15.06 -38.71 -32.58
CA GLY A 390 -16.48 -38.36 -32.58
C GLY A 390 -16.82 -37.22 -31.62
N ARG A 391 -15.84 -36.48 -31.10
CA ARG A 391 -16.06 -35.40 -30.14
C ARG A 391 -15.97 -34.03 -30.78
N VAL A 392 -16.63 -33.08 -30.13
CA VAL A 392 -16.44 -31.65 -30.33
C VAL A 392 -16.46 -30.96 -28.97
N GLU A 393 -15.57 -29.99 -28.79
CA GLU A 393 -15.46 -29.16 -27.61
C GLU A 393 -16.21 -27.85 -27.83
N ILE A 394 -16.97 -27.44 -26.82
CA ILE A 394 -17.66 -26.16 -26.76
C ILE A 394 -17.11 -25.47 -25.54
N ARG A 395 -16.47 -24.32 -25.76
CA ARG A 395 -15.74 -23.58 -24.74
C ARG A 395 -16.47 -22.37 -24.22
N ASP A 396 -16.06 -21.92 -23.04
CA ASP A 396 -16.45 -20.66 -22.43
C ASP A 396 -17.97 -20.50 -22.24
N MET A 397 -18.63 -21.56 -21.76
CA MET A 397 -20.07 -21.59 -21.64
C MET A 397 -20.54 -21.39 -20.20
N ALA A 398 -21.54 -20.53 -20.01
CA ALA A 398 -22.22 -20.44 -18.73
C ALA A 398 -22.93 -21.77 -18.38
N PRO A 399 -23.10 -22.12 -17.10
CA PRO A 399 -23.89 -23.28 -16.70
C PRO A 399 -25.35 -23.07 -17.10
N GLY A 400 -26.01 -24.10 -17.59
CA GLY A 400 -27.39 -23.95 -18.05
C GLY A 400 -27.89 -25.06 -18.97
N THR A 401 -29.08 -24.86 -19.50
CA THR A 401 -29.74 -25.79 -20.42
C THR A 401 -29.47 -25.38 -21.86
N TYR A 402 -29.07 -26.36 -22.66
CA TYR A 402 -28.69 -26.22 -24.06
C TYR A 402 -29.36 -27.27 -24.92
N ARG A 403 -29.43 -27.00 -26.21
CA ARG A 403 -29.89 -27.94 -27.24
C ARG A 403 -28.81 -28.15 -28.28
N ALA A 404 -28.59 -29.40 -28.65
CA ALA A 404 -27.76 -29.77 -29.79
C ALA A 404 -28.62 -30.40 -30.87
N SER A 405 -28.41 -29.96 -32.10
CA SER A 405 -28.85 -30.59 -33.33
C SER A 405 -27.64 -31.28 -33.96
N VAL A 406 -27.76 -32.59 -34.20
CA VAL A 406 -26.71 -33.38 -34.81
C VAL A 406 -27.21 -33.91 -36.15
N SER A 407 -26.50 -33.61 -37.23
CA SER A 407 -26.81 -34.09 -38.58
C SER A 407 -25.59 -34.73 -39.25
N VAL A 408 -25.85 -35.79 -40.02
CA VAL A 408 -24.85 -36.55 -40.77
C VAL A 408 -25.46 -36.86 -42.14
N SER A 409 -24.66 -36.80 -43.21
CA SER A 409 -25.13 -37.11 -44.57
C SER A 409 -25.88 -38.44 -44.63
N LEU A 410 -27.03 -38.45 -45.32
CA LEU A 410 -27.90 -39.62 -45.53
C LEU A 410 -28.69 -40.10 -44.28
N TRP A 411 -28.64 -39.38 -43.16
CA TRP A 411 -29.38 -39.74 -41.93
C TRP A 411 -30.20 -38.57 -41.37
N PRO A 412 -31.36 -38.85 -40.72
CA PRO A 412 -32.16 -37.82 -40.09
C PRO A 412 -31.40 -37.08 -38.98
N GLU A 413 -31.72 -35.80 -38.82
CA GLU A 413 -31.22 -34.97 -37.73
C GLU A 413 -31.73 -35.49 -36.37
N VAL A 414 -30.84 -35.52 -35.38
CA VAL A 414 -31.19 -35.83 -33.99
C VAL A 414 -31.02 -34.58 -33.14
N LYS A 415 -32.10 -34.19 -32.47
CA LYS A 415 -32.09 -33.09 -31.49
C LYS A 415 -32.02 -33.64 -30.07
N ARG A 416 -31.22 -33.01 -29.22
CA ARG A 416 -31.08 -33.36 -27.81
C ARG A 416 -30.99 -32.12 -26.95
N GLU A 417 -31.79 -32.08 -25.91
CA GLU A 417 -31.67 -31.11 -24.82
C GLU A 417 -30.83 -31.71 -23.69
N PHE A 418 -30.00 -30.88 -23.04
CA PHE A 418 -29.12 -31.29 -21.95
C PHE A 418 -28.73 -30.10 -21.09
N LYS A 419 -28.31 -30.37 -19.85
CA LYS A 419 -27.79 -29.38 -18.92
C LYS A 419 -26.28 -29.52 -18.77
N VAL A 420 -25.58 -28.39 -18.77
CA VAL A 420 -24.14 -28.30 -18.52
C VAL A 420 -23.94 -27.78 -17.09
N GLU A 421 -23.28 -28.57 -16.26
CA GLU A 421 -23.19 -28.38 -14.81
C GLU A 421 -21.76 -28.35 -14.27
N TYR A 422 -20.82 -29.02 -14.94
CA TYR A 422 -19.42 -29.08 -14.53
C TYR A 422 -18.46 -29.05 -15.73
N ASN A 423 -17.23 -28.63 -15.47
CA ASN A 423 -16.20 -28.51 -16.49
C ASN A 423 -15.79 -29.87 -17.05
N GLY A 424 -15.62 -29.96 -18.37
CA GLY A 424 -15.30 -31.17 -19.10
C GLY A 424 -16.44 -32.18 -19.22
N GLN A 425 -17.69 -31.79 -18.93
CA GLN A 425 -18.85 -32.67 -19.03
C GLN A 425 -19.01 -33.23 -20.45
N VAL A 426 -19.26 -34.54 -20.58
CA VAL A 426 -19.42 -35.20 -21.88
C VAL A 426 -20.89 -35.56 -22.13
N ILE A 427 -21.48 -34.94 -23.16
CA ILE A 427 -22.84 -35.20 -23.62
C ILE A 427 -22.80 -36.15 -24.80
N GLN A 428 -23.15 -37.42 -24.58
CA GLN A 428 -23.12 -38.43 -25.64
C GLN A 428 -24.40 -38.46 -26.46
N VAL A 429 -24.38 -38.07 -27.74
CA VAL A 429 -25.52 -38.17 -28.67
C VAL A 429 -25.38 -39.45 -29.51
N ARG A 430 -26.40 -40.32 -29.49
CA ARG A 430 -26.41 -41.56 -30.29
C ARG A 430 -27.30 -41.40 -31.51
N LEU A 431 -26.77 -41.71 -32.69
CA LEU A 431 -27.51 -41.71 -33.94
C LEU A 431 -27.99 -43.14 -34.27
N ALA A 432 -29.20 -43.27 -34.81
CA ALA A 432 -29.76 -44.53 -35.31
C ALA A 432 -29.16 -44.93 -36.66
N ARG A 433 -27.83 -45.00 -36.71
CA ARG A 433 -27.03 -45.35 -37.87
C ARG A 433 -26.49 -46.77 -37.70
N PRO A 434 -27.17 -47.81 -38.21
CA PRO A 434 -26.48 -49.03 -38.56
C PRO A 434 -25.61 -48.69 -39.79
N PHE A 435 -24.41 -49.21 -40.00
CA PHE A 435 -23.57 -48.98 -41.19
C PHE A 435 -22.91 -47.59 -41.32
N SER A 436 -21.58 -47.63 -41.32
CA SER A 436 -20.71 -46.55 -41.81
C SER A 436 -20.94 -46.30 -43.32
N PRO A 437 -20.46 -45.19 -43.93
CA PRO A 437 -20.64 -44.97 -45.36
C PRO A 437 -20.01 -46.10 -46.19
N LEU A 438 -18.87 -46.60 -45.72
CA LEU A 438 -18.10 -47.66 -46.36
C LEU A 438 -18.81 -49.01 -46.23
N GLU A 439 -19.37 -49.31 -45.05
CA GLU A 439 -20.22 -50.50 -44.83
C GLU A 439 -21.48 -50.44 -45.71
N LEU A 440 -22.10 -49.27 -45.86
CA LEU A 440 -23.27 -49.08 -46.72
C LEU A 440 -22.91 -49.26 -48.20
N CYS A 441 -21.80 -48.68 -48.66
CA CYS A 441 -21.30 -48.90 -50.01
C CYS A 441 -20.99 -50.38 -50.28
N LEU A 442 -20.31 -51.06 -49.35
CA LEU A 442 -20.04 -52.50 -49.45
C LEU A 442 -21.34 -53.30 -49.51
N LEU A 443 -22.32 -52.99 -48.66
CA LEU A 443 -23.64 -53.63 -48.69
C LEU A 443 -24.34 -53.44 -50.04
N ILE A 444 -24.31 -52.23 -50.61
CA ILE A 444 -24.89 -51.95 -51.93
C ILE A 444 -24.14 -52.74 -53.01
N VAL A 445 -22.80 -52.78 -52.97
CA VAL A 445 -21.98 -53.55 -53.92
C VAL A 445 -22.26 -55.05 -53.80
N PHE A 446 -22.32 -55.60 -52.59
CA PHE A 446 -22.64 -57.01 -52.37
C PHE A 446 -24.07 -57.35 -52.79
N ALA A 447 -25.04 -56.49 -52.48
CA ALA A 447 -26.44 -56.67 -52.89
C ALA A 447 -26.61 -56.59 -54.41
N SER A 448 -25.92 -55.65 -55.07
CA SER A 448 -25.95 -55.52 -56.53
C SER A 448 -25.20 -56.65 -57.24
N ALA A 449 -24.07 -57.13 -56.70
CA ALA A 449 -23.40 -58.34 -57.17
C ALA A 449 -24.27 -59.59 -57.00
N ALA A 450 -24.93 -59.75 -55.85
CA ALA A 450 -25.86 -60.84 -55.60
C ALA A 450 -27.08 -60.80 -56.54
N LEU A 451 -27.62 -59.60 -56.80
CA LEU A 451 -28.70 -59.38 -57.76
C LEU A 451 -28.25 -59.74 -59.19
N LEU A 452 -27.03 -59.36 -59.60
CA LEU A 452 -26.47 -59.73 -60.91
C LEU A 452 -26.32 -61.24 -61.05
N VAL A 453 -25.83 -61.94 -60.03
CA VAL A 453 -25.74 -63.41 -60.01
C VAL A 453 -27.14 -64.03 -60.10
N PHE A 454 -28.12 -63.50 -59.34
CA PHE A 454 -29.50 -63.95 -59.40
C PHE A 454 -30.12 -63.76 -60.78
N VAL A 455 -29.96 -62.58 -61.39
CA VAL A 455 -30.42 -62.29 -62.76
C VAL A 455 -29.77 -63.20 -63.78
N ARG A 456 -28.45 -63.46 -63.66
CA ARG A 456 -27.73 -64.41 -64.53
C ARG A 456 -28.30 -65.82 -64.40
N ARG A 457 -28.62 -66.26 -63.18
CA ARG A 457 -29.21 -67.58 -62.90
C ARG A 457 -30.63 -67.71 -63.46
N VAL A 458 -31.45 -66.66 -63.35
CA VAL A 458 -32.80 -66.60 -63.92
C VAL A 458 -32.78 -66.58 -65.46
N LEU A 459 -31.85 -65.85 -66.07
CA LEU A 459 -31.66 -65.84 -67.53
C LEU A 459 -31.12 -67.18 -68.05
N HIS A 460 -30.23 -67.83 -67.31
CA HIS A 460 -29.71 -69.15 -67.66
C HIS A 460 -30.79 -70.24 -67.61
N HIS A 461 -31.75 -70.15 -66.68
CA HIS A 461 -32.89 -71.08 -66.63
C HIS A 461 -33.94 -70.86 -67.75
N ARG A 462 -33.92 -69.74 -68.48
CA ARG A 462 -34.84 -69.48 -69.60
C ARG A 462 -34.31 -69.93 -70.98
N THR A 463 -33.11 -70.52 -71.06
CA THR A 463 -32.43 -70.84 -72.33
C THR A 463 -32.20 -72.34 -72.61
N LEU A 464 -32.94 -73.25 -71.97
CA LEU A 464 -32.93 -74.68 -72.31
C LEU A 464 -34.16 -75.06 -73.15
N PRO A 465 -34.01 -75.53 -74.41
CA PRO A 465 -35.12 -76.04 -75.22
C PRO A 465 -35.42 -77.52 -74.94
N HIS A 466 -36.72 -77.86 -74.96
CA HIS A 466 -37.25 -79.23 -75.01
C HIS A 466 -36.82 -79.95 -76.29
N HIS A 467 -36.24 -81.15 -76.17
CA HIS A 467 -36.30 -82.20 -77.18
C HIS A 467 -36.40 -83.59 -76.51
N GLY A 468 -37.30 -84.42 -77.02
CA GLY A 468 -37.62 -85.75 -76.50
C GLY A 468 -37.21 -86.89 -77.42
N GLN A 469 -37.76 -88.07 -77.09
CA GLN A 469 -37.81 -89.37 -77.79
C GLN A 469 -36.63 -90.35 -77.50
N PHE A 470 -36.85 -91.44 -76.75
CA PHE A 470 -37.47 -92.76 -77.07
C PHE A 470 -36.45 -93.77 -77.67
N PHE A 471 -36.15 -94.88 -76.98
CA PHE A 471 -36.58 -96.26 -77.31
C PHE A 471 -35.87 -97.37 -76.50
N HIS A 472 -36.60 -98.48 -76.40
CA HIS A 472 -36.44 -99.77 -75.70
C HIS A 472 -35.13 -100.56 -75.82
N GLY A 473 -34.92 -101.47 -74.84
CA GLY A 473 -34.39 -102.82 -75.08
C GLY A 473 -33.51 -103.39 -73.96
N ALA A 474 -34.08 -104.16 -73.04
CA ALA A 474 -33.36 -105.07 -72.11
C ALA A 474 -32.81 -106.31 -72.88
N PRO A 475 -32.22 -107.36 -72.27
CA PRO A 475 -31.78 -107.60 -70.87
C PRO A 475 -30.37 -108.28 -70.80
N VAL A 476 -30.05 -108.89 -69.65
CA VAL A 476 -29.22 -110.11 -69.42
C VAL A 476 -28.06 -109.92 -68.41
N GLU A 477 -28.38 -110.23 -67.15
CA GLU A 477 -27.56 -110.95 -66.14
C GLU A 477 -27.02 -112.28 -66.73
N PRO A 478 -25.99 -113.01 -66.21
CA PRO A 478 -25.45 -112.93 -64.85
C PRO A 478 -23.93 -113.28 -64.66
N GLN A 479 -23.51 -113.29 -63.39
CA GLN A 479 -22.39 -114.03 -62.75
C GLN A 479 -20.94 -113.63 -63.13
N ALA A 480 -19.99 -113.57 -62.19
CA ALA A 480 -19.78 -114.39 -60.98
C ALA A 480 -19.23 -113.57 -59.80
#